data_AF-A0A1H0QDB8-F1
#
_entry.id   AF-A0A1H0QDB8-F1
#
_cell.length_a   1.000
_cell.length_b   1.000
_cell.length_c   1.000
_cell.angle_alpha   90.00
_cell.angle_beta   90.00
_cell.angle_gamma   90.00
#
_symmetry.space_group_name_H-M   'P 1'
#
loop_
_entity.id
_entity.type
_entity.pdbx_description
1 polymer ?
#
loop_
_entity_poly.entity_id
_entity_poly.type
_entity_poly.pdbx_seq_one_letter_code
_entity_poly.pdbx_strand_id
1 'polypeptide(L)'
;MNTMRNSFIAILSLTIFLLAGSGLAFAEAKITSSGKVGGTVTIEGAINPGQELYVAIAQQKQFKPADATMPHEKKKFAKTAEKQGFGQDTSIPPLFYVLTTNPKAFGKRVDDTRFGGPSVFLGKGRTKGLYSTYSYLLDKDFDSIDETAKTSLGPITTQQQWNLLKWANETAYGINTIVKEGNRVGKIVIFSRTVLQDESSNNYWDKGTKINLDKNTGKFTATFTSYRHTPPDTAFDVYVNGVKQGDFKLEGKGFWLKKGFRYMNPLWIVIGAIAVGTYFSMIGAAGGMLMAAFQVLIVNTMGPVGVNAANVLKPSNMALTLFSPLGSFYRFAVVEKRVAWPVGLSFGVGIFIGSIWLGKYVSALLPMSAYKEWLAILVVIMGIKTLLEMTPKAMNKRKNIKAMTQKFNAAVKKAKETGEAMEMGSIEPVKTGLTDYRFKFWGEEFRINPLLFAFLGILIGIVSRSFGIGGGFMLVPAMTTIGALPMYVAVPISLIGTCFSSIGSFLGYVMIGYWPDWVLAGAIIIGGFVGGMLGSRAQKMFSEMQLKVVLAITLFFLFFRFFKIEIWI
;
A
#
# COMPACT_ATOMS: atom_id res chain seq x y z
N MET A 1 -3.32 -84.16 25.13
CA MET A 1 -2.81 -82.82 25.54
C MET A 1 -2.55 -81.86 24.37
N ASN A 2 -2.26 -82.31 23.14
CA ASN A 2 -2.01 -81.43 22.00
C ASN A 2 -3.27 -80.82 21.33
N THR A 3 -4.42 -81.49 21.40
CA THR A 3 -5.68 -81.00 20.78
C THR A 3 -6.30 -79.82 21.53
N MET A 4 -6.24 -79.78 22.87
CA MET A 4 -6.73 -78.63 23.64
C MET A 4 -5.85 -77.38 23.49
N ARG A 5 -4.53 -77.55 23.29
CA ARG A 5 -3.61 -76.42 23.14
C ARG A 5 -3.82 -75.66 21.82
N ASN A 6 -4.14 -76.37 20.74
CA ASN A 6 -4.39 -75.75 19.44
C ASN A 6 -5.74 -75.00 19.41
N SER A 7 -6.78 -75.52 20.07
CA SER A 7 -8.07 -74.82 20.17
C SER A 7 -7.95 -73.55 21.02
N PHE A 8 -7.14 -73.56 22.08
CA PHE A 8 -6.93 -72.38 22.92
C PHE A 8 -6.13 -71.30 22.19
N ILE A 9 -5.09 -71.67 21.44
CA ILE A 9 -4.32 -70.73 20.62
C ILE A 9 -5.18 -70.15 19.50
N ALA A 10 -6.01 -70.97 18.83
CA ALA A 10 -6.93 -70.50 17.79
C ALA A 10 -7.95 -69.49 18.32
N ILE A 11 -8.54 -69.75 19.48
CA ILE A 11 -9.51 -68.85 20.14
C ILE A 11 -8.83 -67.56 20.61
N LEU A 12 -7.60 -67.64 21.12
CA LEU A 12 -6.80 -66.47 21.53
C LEU A 12 -6.41 -65.61 20.33
N SER A 13 -6.03 -66.23 19.20
CA SER A 13 -5.75 -65.49 17.97
C SER A 13 -7.00 -64.88 17.35
N LEU A 14 -8.17 -65.53 17.43
CA LEU A 14 -9.43 -64.98 16.94
C LEU A 14 -9.90 -63.79 17.80
N THR A 15 -9.71 -63.86 19.12
CA THR A 15 -10.04 -62.76 20.04
C THR A 15 -9.08 -61.58 19.89
N ILE A 16 -7.79 -61.82 19.64
CA ILE A 16 -6.82 -60.75 19.32
C ILE A 16 -7.14 -60.11 17.96
N PHE A 17 -7.62 -60.88 16.97
CA PHE A 17 -8.05 -60.34 15.67
C PHE A 17 -9.37 -59.55 15.76
N LEU A 18 -10.31 -59.97 16.62
CA LEU A 18 -11.57 -59.26 16.89
C LEU A 18 -11.37 -58.01 17.76
N LEU A 19 -10.37 -57.98 18.65
CA LEU A 19 -10.01 -56.81 19.46
C LEU A 19 -9.10 -55.81 18.72
N ALA A 20 -8.41 -56.22 17.65
CA ALA A 20 -7.62 -55.32 16.80
C ALA A 20 -8.46 -54.58 15.74
N GLY A 21 -9.75 -54.92 15.59
CA GLY A 21 -10.63 -54.38 14.55
C GLY A 21 -11.65 -53.32 15.00
N SER A 22 -11.74 -53.00 16.29
CA SER A 22 -12.72 -52.03 16.82
C SER A 22 -12.16 -50.62 16.96
N GLY A 23 -11.32 -50.18 16.02
CA GLY A 23 -11.24 -48.76 15.72
C GLY A 23 -12.56 -48.36 15.08
N LEU A 24 -13.40 -47.59 15.79
CA LEU A 24 -14.54 -46.91 15.18
C LEU A 24 -14.02 -46.14 13.96
N ALA A 25 -14.22 -46.70 12.76
CA ALA A 25 -13.94 -46.01 11.51
C ALA A 25 -15.00 -44.91 11.40
N PHE A 26 -14.70 -43.73 11.95
CA PHE A 26 -15.54 -42.56 11.76
C PHE A 26 -15.63 -42.27 10.26
N ALA A 27 -16.85 -42.02 9.79
CA ALA A 27 -17.08 -41.63 8.40
C ALA A 27 -16.26 -40.38 8.07
N GLU A 28 -15.72 -40.36 6.85
CA GLU A 28 -14.97 -39.23 6.30
C GLU A 28 -15.77 -37.93 6.49
N ALA A 29 -15.11 -36.87 6.97
CA ALA A 29 -15.79 -35.62 7.25
C ALA A 29 -16.33 -35.00 5.94
N LYS A 30 -17.59 -34.59 5.95
CA LYS A 30 -18.23 -33.94 4.80
C LYS A 30 -17.81 -32.47 4.74
N ILE A 31 -17.18 -32.08 3.63
CA ILE A 31 -16.74 -30.71 3.38
C ILE A 31 -17.64 -30.08 2.33
N THR A 32 -18.33 -29.00 2.69
CA THR A 32 -19.19 -28.23 1.79
C THR A 32 -18.66 -26.81 1.64
N SER A 33 -18.33 -26.40 0.43
CA SER A 33 -17.83 -25.07 0.11
C SER A 33 -18.80 -24.32 -0.79
N SER A 34 -18.97 -23.02 -0.57
CA SER A 34 -19.66 -22.11 -1.48
C SER A 34 -18.92 -21.88 -2.82
N GLY A 35 -17.72 -22.44 -2.97
CA GLY A 35 -16.94 -22.47 -4.22
C GLY A 35 -16.15 -21.19 -4.52
N LYS A 36 -16.53 -20.03 -3.95
CA LYS A 36 -15.86 -18.74 -4.22
C LYS A 36 -15.16 -18.17 -2.99
N VAL A 37 -14.07 -17.46 -3.21
CA VAL A 37 -13.35 -16.72 -2.16
C VAL A 37 -14.27 -15.73 -1.42
N GLY A 38 -14.07 -15.62 -0.10
CA GLY A 38 -14.95 -14.83 0.77
C GLY A 38 -16.30 -15.47 1.06
N GLY A 39 -16.54 -16.68 0.55
CA GLY A 39 -17.70 -17.49 0.88
C GLY A 39 -17.45 -18.41 2.07
N THR A 40 -18.52 -19.06 2.53
CA THR A 40 -18.50 -20.00 3.67
C THR A 40 -18.01 -21.37 3.25
N VAL A 41 -17.33 -22.03 4.19
CA VAL A 41 -16.94 -23.44 4.12
C VAL A 41 -17.40 -24.10 5.41
N THR A 42 -18.08 -25.24 5.27
CA THR A 42 -18.67 -26.01 6.37
C THR A 42 -18.08 -27.41 6.37
N ILE A 43 -17.60 -27.84 7.54
CA ILE A 43 -17.05 -29.17 7.79
C ILE A 43 -17.96 -29.85 8.81
N GLU A 44 -18.47 -31.02 8.45
CA GLU A 44 -19.36 -31.83 9.30
C GLU A 44 -18.77 -33.22 9.48
N GLY A 45 -18.83 -33.75 10.69
CA GLY A 45 -18.31 -35.08 10.97
C GLY A 45 -18.57 -35.52 12.40
N ALA A 46 -17.85 -36.54 12.83
CA ALA A 46 -17.85 -37.01 14.20
C ALA A 46 -16.42 -37.29 14.67
N ILE A 47 -16.16 -36.96 15.93
CA ILE A 47 -14.93 -37.30 16.67
C ILE A 47 -15.28 -38.23 17.84
N ASN A 48 -14.28 -38.73 18.57
CA ASN A 48 -14.58 -39.52 19.76
C ASN A 48 -15.31 -38.66 20.81
N PRO A 49 -16.39 -39.18 21.43
CA PRO A 49 -17.08 -38.48 22.52
C PRO A 49 -16.12 -38.00 23.61
N GLY A 50 -16.40 -36.82 24.17
CA GLY A 50 -15.59 -36.19 25.21
C GLY A 50 -14.30 -35.49 24.74
N GLN A 51 -13.88 -35.67 23.48
CA GLN A 51 -12.72 -34.94 22.95
C GLN A 51 -13.03 -33.48 22.61
N GLU A 52 -12.01 -32.63 22.66
CA GLU A 52 -12.07 -31.29 22.08
C GLU A 52 -11.96 -31.38 20.54
N LEU A 53 -12.57 -30.41 19.86
CA LEU A 53 -12.52 -30.34 18.39
C LEU A 53 -11.36 -29.47 17.94
N TYR A 54 -10.56 -30.00 17.01
CA TYR A 54 -9.51 -29.27 16.30
C TYR A 54 -9.64 -29.52 14.80
N VAL A 55 -10.05 -28.50 14.04
CA VAL A 55 -10.11 -28.56 12.57
C VAL A 55 -9.04 -27.65 12.00
N ALA A 56 -7.94 -28.24 11.52
CA ALA A 56 -6.88 -27.50 10.84
C ALA A 56 -7.15 -27.42 9.33
N ILE A 57 -7.12 -26.22 8.78
CA ILE A 57 -7.36 -25.94 7.37
C ILE A 57 -6.12 -25.24 6.83
N ALA A 58 -5.42 -25.90 5.92
CA ALA A 58 -4.11 -25.47 5.47
C ALA A 58 -4.06 -25.28 3.96
N GLN A 59 -3.62 -24.12 3.51
CA GLN A 59 -3.34 -23.89 2.10
C GLN A 59 -2.27 -24.88 1.59
N GLN A 60 -2.57 -25.59 0.50
CA GLN A 60 -1.66 -26.59 -0.07
C GLN A 60 -0.35 -25.97 -0.56
N LYS A 61 -0.44 -24.81 -1.22
CA LYS A 61 0.75 -24.08 -1.67
C LYS A 61 1.43 -23.38 -0.49
N GLN A 62 2.52 -23.97 -0.03
CA GLN A 62 3.32 -23.44 1.07
C GLN A 62 4.23 -22.28 0.64
N PHE A 63 4.71 -21.52 1.62
CA PHE A 63 5.72 -20.48 1.47
C PHE A 63 6.95 -20.84 2.30
N LYS A 64 8.14 -20.69 1.72
CA LYS A 64 9.41 -20.71 2.45
C LYS A 64 10.17 -19.39 2.26
N PRO A 65 10.94 -18.92 3.26
CA PRO A 65 11.73 -17.69 3.14
C PRO A 65 12.68 -17.67 1.93
N ALA A 66 13.20 -18.82 1.51
CA ALA A 66 14.04 -18.97 0.32
C ALA A 66 13.35 -18.57 -1.00
N ASP A 67 12.02 -18.60 -1.07
CA ASP A 67 11.25 -18.21 -2.26
C ASP A 67 11.19 -16.69 -2.46
N ALA A 68 11.74 -15.90 -1.53
CA ALA A 68 11.79 -14.46 -1.64
C ALA A 68 12.60 -14.04 -2.88
N THR A 69 11.96 -13.34 -3.81
CA THR A 69 12.59 -12.96 -5.09
C THR A 69 13.42 -11.68 -4.97
N MET A 70 13.11 -10.78 -4.03
CA MET A 70 13.69 -9.43 -3.99
C MET A 70 14.96 -9.35 -3.12
N PRO A 71 16.02 -8.64 -3.53
CA PRO A 71 17.28 -8.56 -2.78
C PRO A 71 17.15 -8.07 -1.34
N HIS A 72 16.29 -7.06 -1.10
CA HIS A 72 16.02 -6.55 0.24
C HIS A 72 15.28 -7.57 1.12
N GLU A 73 14.38 -8.36 0.52
CA GLU A 73 13.62 -9.40 1.24
C GLU A 73 14.54 -10.55 1.61
N LYS A 74 15.39 -11.01 0.68
CA LYS A 74 16.42 -12.03 0.96
C LYS A 74 17.30 -11.62 2.15
N LYS A 75 17.82 -10.39 2.14
CA LYS A 75 18.63 -9.86 3.25
C LYS A 75 17.86 -9.80 4.57
N LYS A 76 16.57 -9.42 4.51
CA LYS A 76 15.72 -9.34 5.70
C LYS A 76 15.38 -10.72 6.26
N PHE A 77 15.03 -11.68 5.40
CA PHE A 77 14.75 -13.05 5.80
C PHE A 77 15.98 -13.72 6.38
N ALA A 78 17.17 -13.53 5.80
CA ALA A 78 18.42 -14.03 6.38
C ALA A 78 18.61 -13.59 7.83
N LYS A 79 18.50 -12.28 8.10
CA LYS A 79 18.62 -11.72 9.45
C LYS A 79 17.49 -12.15 10.40
N THR A 80 16.29 -12.32 9.87
CA THR A 80 15.11 -12.62 10.70
C THR A 80 15.04 -14.10 11.08
N ALA A 81 15.36 -14.99 10.15
CA ALA A 81 15.45 -16.43 10.35
C ALA A 81 16.38 -16.76 11.52
N GLU A 82 17.59 -16.18 11.53
CA GLU A 82 18.56 -16.32 12.62
C GLU A 82 17.98 -15.81 13.96
N LYS A 83 17.37 -14.62 13.96
CA LYS A 83 16.83 -14.01 15.19
C LYS A 83 15.62 -14.76 15.77
N GLN A 84 14.79 -15.35 14.93
CA GLN A 84 13.50 -15.94 15.32
C GLN A 84 13.52 -17.47 15.36
N GLY A 85 14.64 -18.11 15.01
CA GLY A 85 14.81 -19.55 15.13
C GLY A 85 14.03 -20.36 14.10
N PHE A 86 14.03 -19.94 12.83
CA PHE A 86 13.50 -20.73 11.71
C PHE A 86 14.50 -20.73 10.54
N GLY A 87 14.52 -21.78 9.72
CA GLY A 87 15.41 -21.92 8.56
C GLY A 87 14.90 -21.19 7.31
N GLN A 88 15.77 -21.05 6.29
CA GLN A 88 15.36 -20.49 4.99
C GLN A 88 14.45 -21.44 4.19
N ASP A 89 14.60 -22.74 4.40
CA ASP A 89 13.79 -23.78 3.75
C ASP A 89 12.60 -24.25 4.58
N THR A 90 12.42 -23.71 5.78
CA THR A 90 11.22 -23.97 6.59
C THR A 90 9.99 -23.45 5.85
N SER A 91 9.03 -24.33 5.60
CA SER A 91 7.82 -24.02 4.84
C SER A 91 6.57 -24.03 5.71
N ILE A 92 5.67 -23.07 5.48
CA ILE A 92 4.37 -23.00 6.14
C ILE A 92 3.25 -22.70 5.13
N PRO A 93 2.01 -23.16 5.37
CA PRO A 93 0.83 -22.65 4.68
C PRO A 93 0.63 -21.16 5.00
N PRO A 94 0.57 -20.25 4.00
CA PRO A 94 0.34 -18.83 4.24
C PRO A 94 -1.02 -18.52 4.86
N LEU A 95 -2.07 -19.20 4.37
CA LEU A 95 -3.40 -19.19 4.95
C LEU A 95 -3.59 -20.50 5.72
N PHE A 96 -3.71 -20.37 7.04
CA PHE A 96 -3.82 -21.48 7.97
C PHE A 96 -4.82 -21.13 9.07
N TYR A 97 -5.80 -22.00 9.26
CA TYR A 97 -6.88 -21.82 10.23
C TYR A 97 -6.96 -23.04 11.13
N VAL A 98 -7.24 -22.83 12.41
CA VAL A 98 -7.56 -23.88 13.38
C VAL A 98 -8.90 -23.50 14.00
N LEU A 99 -9.97 -24.19 13.59
CA LEU A 99 -11.29 -24.03 14.22
C LEU A 99 -11.33 -24.95 15.44
N THR A 100 -11.56 -24.39 16.61
CA THR A 100 -11.50 -25.18 17.85
C THR A 100 -12.46 -24.73 18.95
N THR A 101 -12.87 -25.69 19.78
CA THR A 101 -13.58 -25.45 21.05
C THR A 101 -12.63 -25.09 22.19
N ASN A 102 -11.31 -25.33 22.04
CA ASN A 102 -10.29 -25.06 23.05
C ASN A 102 -9.15 -24.17 22.50
N PRO A 103 -9.40 -22.87 22.28
CA PRO A 103 -8.36 -21.97 21.77
C PRO A 103 -7.25 -21.71 22.79
N LYS A 104 -7.42 -22.00 24.08
CA LYS A 104 -6.37 -21.80 25.09
C LYS A 104 -5.19 -22.75 24.92
N ALA A 105 -5.35 -23.83 24.15
CA ALA A 105 -4.29 -24.78 23.88
C ALA A 105 -3.15 -24.23 23.01
N PHE A 106 -3.40 -23.17 22.24
CA PHE A 106 -2.43 -22.64 21.27
C PHE A 106 -1.84 -21.27 21.66
N GLY A 107 -2.35 -20.65 22.72
CA GLY A 107 -2.05 -19.27 23.04
C GLY A 107 -3.10 -18.60 23.93
N LYS A 108 -2.95 -17.28 24.09
CA LYS A 108 -3.75 -16.49 25.03
C LYS A 108 -4.19 -15.15 24.47
N ARG A 109 -5.35 -14.69 24.96
CA ARG A 109 -5.82 -13.33 24.76
C ARG A 109 -5.03 -12.35 25.64
N VAL A 110 -4.73 -11.20 25.08
CA VAL A 110 -3.91 -10.14 25.68
C VAL A 110 -4.60 -8.80 25.48
N ASP A 111 -5.10 -8.21 26.57
CA ASP A 111 -5.95 -7.00 26.56
C ASP A 111 -5.17 -5.67 26.72
N ASP A 112 -3.85 -5.72 26.86
CA ASP A 112 -2.99 -4.53 27.04
C ASP A 112 -2.44 -3.97 25.71
N THR A 113 -2.96 -4.45 24.57
CA THR A 113 -2.47 -4.02 23.26
C THR A 113 -2.88 -2.58 23.03
N ARG A 114 -1.94 -1.70 22.68
CA ARG A 114 -2.18 -0.27 22.45
C ARG A 114 -1.77 0.16 21.05
N PHE A 115 -2.46 1.18 20.54
CA PHE A 115 -2.25 1.74 19.21
C PHE A 115 -2.47 3.27 19.15
N GLY A 116 -1.98 3.90 18.08
CA GLY A 116 -2.17 5.32 17.79
C GLY A 116 -1.31 6.29 18.63
N GLY A 117 -1.20 7.52 18.15
CA GLY A 117 -0.43 8.61 18.76
C GLY A 117 0.99 8.78 18.19
N PRO A 118 1.66 9.92 18.44
CA PRO A 118 2.94 10.22 17.82
C PRO A 118 4.06 9.32 18.38
N SER A 119 4.60 8.44 17.54
CA SER A 119 5.64 7.47 17.93
C SER A 119 6.96 8.10 18.43
N VAL A 120 7.17 9.40 18.17
CA VAL A 120 8.33 10.16 18.65
C VAL A 120 8.22 10.42 20.16
N PHE A 121 7.00 10.63 20.68
CA PHE A 121 6.76 10.91 22.09
C PHE A 121 6.37 9.66 22.89
N LEU A 122 5.68 8.70 22.27
CA LEU A 122 5.11 7.54 22.96
C LEU A 122 5.96 6.26 22.83
N GLY A 123 7.02 6.29 22.02
CA GLY A 123 7.82 5.11 21.70
C GLY A 123 7.15 4.14 20.73
N LYS A 124 7.76 2.97 20.52
CA LYS A 124 7.26 1.91 19.62
C LYS A 124 7.10 0.61 20.40
N GLY A 125 5.95 -0.06 20.24
CA GLY A 125 5.71 -1.38 20.83
C GLY A 125 4.23 -1.69 20.95
N ARG A 126 3.89 -2.96 21.20
CA ARG A 126 2.49 -3.42 21.34
C ARG A 126 1.78 -2.87 22.58
N THR A 127 2.52 -2.38 23.58
CA THR A 127 1.98 -1.79 24.81
C THR A 127 2.03 -0.25 24.83
N LYS A 128 2.38 0.37 23.69
CA LYS A 128 2.61 1.82 23.58
C LYS A 128 1.63 2.43 22.57
N GLY A 129 0.81 3.37 23.03
CA GLY A 129 -0.18 4.06 22.20
C GLY A 129 -1.26 4.76 23.04
N LEU A 130 -2.05 5.62 22.40
CA LEU A 130 -3.14 6.37 23.04
C LEU A 130 -4.41 5.52 23.24
N TYR A 131 -4.67 4.58 22.33
CA TYR A 131 -5.87 3.76 22.33
C TYR A 131 -5.53 2.32 22.74
N SER A 132 -6.46 1.63 23.42
CA SER A 132 -6.33 0.23 23.81
C SER A 132 -7.17 -0.70 22.93
N THR A 133 -6.73 -1.94 22.82
CA THR A 133 -7.39 -3.04 22.11
C THR A 133 -6.88 -4.37 22.67
N TYR A 134 -7.48 -5.47 22.23
CA TYR A 134 -7.11 -6.81 22.65
C TYR A 134 -6.63 -7.65 21.46
N SER A 135 -5.69 -8.54 21.71
CA SER A 135 -5.06 -9.42 20.73
C SER A 135 -5.04 -10.86 21.21
N TYR A 136 -4.74 -11.79 20.31
CA TYR A 136 -4.42 -13.16 20.66
C TYR A 136 -2.96 -13.41 20.27
N LEU A 137 -2.19 -14.01 21.17
CA LEU A 137 -0.79 -14.36 20.93
C LEU A 137 -0.63 -15.87 21.04
N LEU A 138 0.05 -16.45 20.06
CA LEU A 138 0.41 -17.85 20.04
C LEU A 138 1.48 -18.11 21.11
N ASP A 139 1.46 -19.32 21.65
CA ASP A 139 2.44 -19.73 22.63
C ASP A 139 3.88 -19.62 22.12
N LYS A 140 4.80 -19.40 23.05
CA LYS A 140 6.20 -19.10 22.72
C LYS A 140 6.89 -20.32 22.13
N ASP A 141 6.70 -21.46 22.78
CA ASP A 141 7.41 -22.70 22.47
C ASP A 141 6.39 -23.71 21.94
N PHE A 142 6.75 -24.47 20.91
CA PHE A 142 5.85 -25.45 20.30
C PHE A 142 5.53 -26.58 21.28
N ASP A 143 6.49 -26.89 22.15
CA ASP A 143 6.37 -27.93 23.17
C ASP A 143 5.46 -27.54 24.34
N SER A 144 5.07 -26.26 24.49
CA SER A 144 4.09 -25.86 25.50
C SER A 144 2.64 -26.10 25.09
N ILE A 145 2.40 -26.42 23.82
CA ILE A 145 1.08 -26.78 23.31
C ILE A 145 0.73 -28.19 23.79
N ASP A 146 -0.49 -28.38 24.27
CA ASP A 146 -1.04 -29.69 24.64
C ASP A 146 -0.82 -30.73 23.54
N GLU A 147 -0.46 -31.96 23.89
CA GLU A 147 -0.08 -32.99 22.93
C GLU A 147 -1.17 -33.27 21.89
N THR A 148 -2.44 -33.30 22.30
CA THR A 148 -3.58 -33.55 21.40
C THR A 148 -3.81 -32.39 20.44
N ALA A 149 -3.65 -31.16 20.92
CA ALA A 149 -3.75 -29.96 20.10
C ALA A 149 -2.58 -29.86 19.12
N LYS A 150 -1.37 -30.22 19.57
CA LYS A 150 -0.13 -30.21 18.79
C LYS A 150 -0.18 -31.17 17.61
N THR A 151 -0.64 -32.41 17.82
CA THR A 151 -0.82 -33.40 16.73
C THR A 151 -1.92 -33.00 15.75
N SER A 152 -2.82 -32.11 16.16
CA SER A 152 -3.96 -31.66 15.35
C SER A 152 -3.64 -30.53 14.36
N LEU A 153 -2.40 -30.00 14.36
CA LEU A 153 -2.00 -28.86 13.54
C LEU A 153 -1.72 -29.20 12.06
N GLY A 154 -1.91 -30.46 11.65
CA GLY A 154 -1.72 -30.90 10.27
C GLY A 154 -0.27 -30.71 9.79
N PRO A 155 0.01 -29.82 8.81
CA PRO A 155 1.35 -29.66 8.24
C PRO A 155 2.38 -28.97 9.17
N ILE A 156 1.97 -28.44 10.32
CA ILE A 156 2.87 -27.79 11.27
C ILE A 156 3.28 -28.82 12.34
N THR A 157 4.46 -29.40 12.20
CA THR A 157 4.93 -30.50 13.06
C THR A 157 6.23 -30.20 13.79
N THR A 158 6.90 -29.08 13.46
CA THR A 158 8.22 -28.74 14.00
C THR A 158 8.24 -27.37 14.67
N GLN A 159 9.13 -27.19 15.65
CA GLN A 159 9.38 -25.91 16.31
C GLN A 159 9.73 -24.80 15.31
N GLN A 160 10.49 -25.10 14.24
CA GLN A 160 10.85 -24.09 13.24
C GLN A 160 9.61 -23.61 12.45
N GLN A 161 8.71 -24.53 12.07
CA GLN A 161 7.46 -24.16 11.41
C GLN A 161 6.56 -23.35 12.33
N TRP A 162 6.48 -23.70 13.62
CA TRP A 162 5.75 -22.92 14.62
C TRP A 162 6.31 -21.50 14.76
N ASN A 163 7.63 -21.36 14.89
CA ASN A 163 8.31 -20.06 14.97
C ASN A 163 8.03 -19.19 13.73
N LEU A 164 8.08 -19.80 12.54
CA LEU A 164 7.79 -19.10 11.29
C LEU A 164 6.30 -18.71 11.21
N LEU A 165 5.38 -19.62 11.55
CA LEU A 165 3.94 -19.35 11.58
C LEU A 165 3.62 -18.21 12.54
N LYS A 166 4.16 -18.26 13.76
CA LYS A 166 3.98 -17.21 14.77
C LYS A 166 4.50 -15.87 14.29
N TRP A 167 5.74 -15.83 13.83
CA TRP A 167 6.33 -14.59 13.31
C TRP A 167 5.55 -14.04 12.12
N ALA A 168 5.07 -14.93 11.24
CA ALA A 168 4.24 -14.57 10.09
C ALA A 168 2.88 -13.99 10.52
N ASN A 169 2.28 -14.47 11.61
CA ASN A 169 0.93 -14.09 12.06
C ASN A 169 0.89 -12.99 13.13
N GLU A 170 2.02 -12.66 13.77
CA GLU A 170 2.08 -11.67 14.87
C GLU A 170 2.86 -10.40 14.52
N THR A 171 3.63 -10.41 13.43
CA THR A 171 4.44 -9.25 13.04
C THR A 171 3.83 -8.48 11.88
N ALA A 172 4.01 -7.16 11.91
CA ALA A 172 3.57 -6.30 10.81
C ALA A 172 4.22 -6.71 9.48
N TYR A 173 5.45 -7.23 9.46
CA TYR A 173 6.05 -7.69 8.21
C TYR A 173 5.49 -9.04 7.78
N GLY A 174 5.39 -10.01 8.67
CA GLY A 174 4.86 -11.34 8.38
C GLY A 174 3.44 -11.28 7.84
N ILE A 175 2.55 -10.61 8.56
CA ILE A 175 1.12 -10.60 8.22
C ILE A 175 0.93 -9.88 6.91
N ASN A 176 1.66 -8.79 6.73
CA ASN A 176 1.54 -8.07 5.52
C ASN A 176 2.27 -8.75 4.37
N THR A 177 3.34 -9.54 4.53
CA THR A 177 4.11 -10.12 3.41
C THR A 177 3.60 -11.49 2.99
N ILE A 178 3.36 -12.34 3.98
CA ILE A 178 3.11 -13.78 3.82
C ILE A 178 1.61 -14.06 3.93
N VAL A 179 1.02 -13.79 5.10
CA VAL A 179 -0.33 -14.26 5.45
C VAL A 179 -1.42 -13.47 4.72
N LYS A 180 -1.27 -12.15 4.64
CA LYS A 180 -2.19 -11.15 4.04
C LYS A 180 -3.54 -11.00 4.72
N GLU A 181 -3.95 -12.04 5.44
CA GLU A 181 -5.08 -12.01 6.34
C GLU A 181 -4.64 -11.57 7.73
N GLY A 182 -5.12 -10.41 8.15
CA GLY A 182 -4.84 -9.85 9.47
C GLY A 182 -5.98 -8.95 9.89
N ASN A 183 -6.38 -9.05 11.15
CA ASN A 183 -7.35 -8.14 11.73
C ASN A 183 -6.65 -6.87 12.20
N ARG A 184 -7.31 -5.74 11.96
CA ARG A 184 -6.77 -4.42 12.27
C ARG A 184 -7.78 -3.60 13.07
N VAL A 185 -7.29 -2.89 14.08
CA VAL A 185 -7.95 -1.71 14.63
C VAL A 185 -7.02 -0.54 14.32
N GLY A 186 -7.52 0.42 13.54
CA GLY A 186 -6.68 1.42 12.88
C GLY A 186 -5.62 0.79 11.96
N LYS A 187 -4.35 1.16 12.13
CA LYS A 187 -3.22 0.66 11.32
C LYS A 187 -2.45 -0.51 11.96
N ILE A 188 -2.77 -0.91 13.19
CA ILE A 188 -2.06 -2.02 13.85
C ILE A 188 -2.73 -3.31 13.43
N VAL A 189 -1.92 -4.25 12.94
CA VAL A 189 -2.35 -5.63 12.79
C VAL A 189 -2.23 -6.27 14.16
N ILE A 190 -3.36 -6.72 14.69
CA ILE A 190 -3.44 -7.14 16.08
C ILE A 190 -3.29 -8.64 16.19
N PHE A 191 -3.94 -9.39 15.28
CA PHE A 191 -3.84 -10.84 15.18
C PHE A 191 -4.31 -11.30 13.78
N SER A 192 -3.71 -12.37 13.24
CA SER A 192 -4.26 -13.06 12.06
C SER A 192 -5.35 -14.05 12.48
N ARG A 193 -6.24 -14.45 11.57
CA ARG A 193 -7.30 -15.45 11.83
C ARG A 193 -6.73 -16.87 11.87
N THR A 194 -5.72 -17.11 12.70
CA THR A 194 -5.02 -18.41 12.76
C THR A 194 -5.76 -19.42 13.64
N VAL A 195 -6.18 -19.00 14.84
CA VAL A 195 -6.95 -19.83 15.77
C VAL A 195 -8.30 -19.16 15.94
N LEU A 196 -9.37 -19.90 15.65
CA LEU A 196 -10.73 -19.40 15.61
C LEU A 196 -11.61 -20.26 16.52
N GLN A 197 -12.41 -19.59 17.33
CA GLN A 197 -13.48 -20.19 18.12
C GLN A 197 -14.84 -19.72 17.62
N ASP A 198 -15.90 -20.08 18.33
CA ASP A 198 -17.24 -19.65 17.97
C ASP A 198 -17.42 -18.11 18.06
N GLU A 199 -18.17 -17.54 17.12
CA GLU A 199 -18.41 -16.10 17.02
C GLU A 199 -19.13 -15.52 18.25
N SER A 200 -19.78 -16.34 19.08
CA SER A 200 -20.36 -15.94 20.37
C SER A 200 -19.34 -15.41 21.38
N SER A 201 -18.05 -15.60 21.15
CA SER A 201 -16.96 -15.15 22.01
C SER A 201 -16.68 -13.64 22.03
N ASN A 202 -17.41 -12.84 21.24
CA ASN A 202 -17.27 -11.39 21.09
C ASN A 202 -15.91 -10.90 20.56
N ASN A 203 -14.99 -11.78 20.15
CA ASN A 203 -13.75 -11.33 19.52
C ASN A 203 -13.98 -11.01 18.04
N TYR A 204 -13.40 -9.90 17.56
CA TYR A 204 -13.55 -9.50 16.16
C TYR A 204 -12.95 -10.49 15.15
N TRP A 205 -12.00 -11.34 15.54
CA TRP A 205 -11.38 -12.33 14.64
C TRP A 205 -12.22 -13.60 14.43
N ASP A 206 -13.10 -13.92 15.38
CA ASP A 206 -13.97 -15.09 15.35
C ASP A 206 -15.22 -14.87 14.48
N LYS A 207 -15.53 -13.61 14.13
CA LYS A 207 -16.71 -13.24 13.33
C LYS A 207 -16.82 -14.05 12.03
N GLY A 208 -17.99 -14.66 11.81
CA GLY A 208 -18.24 -15.51 10.65
C GLY A 208 -17.69 -16.93 10.80
N THR A 209 -17.40 -17.35 12.04
CA THR A 209 -17.04 -18.72 12.44
C THR A 209 -18.10 -19.25 13.39
N LYS A 210 -18.67 -20.41 13.09
CA LYS A 210 -19.65 -21.12 13.95
C LYS A 210 -19.15 -22.51 14.24
N ILE A 211 -19.08 -22.87 15.51
CA ILE A 211 -18.60 -24.19 15.93
C ILE A 211 -19.65 -24.79 16.86
N ASN A 212 -20.23 -25.91 16.44
CA ASN A 212 -21.12 -26.72 17.27
C ASN A 212 -20.50 -28.11 17.42
N LEU A 213 -20.31 -28.54 18.67
CA LEU A 213 -19.82 -29.87 19.02
C LEU A 213 -20.73 -30.43 20.11
N ASP A 214 -21.39 -31.54 19.82
CA ASP A 214 -22.04 -32.33 20.85
C ASP A 214 -21.01 -33.25 21.49
N LYS A 215 -20.55 -32.91 22.71
CA LYS A 215 -19.54 -33.69 23.43
C LYS A 215 -19.99 -35.10 23.79
N ASN A 216 -21.30 -35.37 23.86
CA ASN A 216 -21.83 -36.68 24.22
C ASN A 216 -21.79 -37.64 23.02
N THR A 217 -22.11 -37.15 21.83
CA THR A 217 -22.15 -37.97 20.60
C THR A 217 -20.90 -37.84 19.74
N GLY A 218 -20.08 -36.81 19.98
CA GLY A 218 -18.92 -36.46 19.17
C GLY A 218 -19.25 -35.81 17.83
N LYS A 219 -20.54 -35.62 17.49
CA LYS A 219 -20.96 -34.99 16.24
C LYS A 219 -20.64 -33.50 16.26
N PHE A 220 -20.10 -33.00 15.16
CA PHE A 220 -19.75 -31.58 15.04
C PHE A 220 -20.13 -30.97 13.69
N THR A 221 -20.31 -29.66 13.73
CA THR A 221 -20.40 -28.78 12.56
C THR A 221 -19.51 -27.57 12.81
N ALA A 222 -18.50 -27.38 11.98
CA ALA A 222 -17.60 -26.23 12.02
C ALA A 222 -17.72 -25.46 10.70
N THR A 223 -18.18 -24.21 10.75
CA THR A 223 -18.30 -23.34 9.58
C THR A 223 -17.44 -22.11 9.76
N PHE A 224 -16.72 -21.70 8.71
CA PHE A 224 -16.00 -20.44 8.71
C PHE A 224 -16.12 -19.72 7.36
N THR A 225 -15.96 -18.40 7.40
CA THR A 225 -15.88 -17.57 6.19
C THR A 225 -14.44 -17.44 5.75
N SER A 226 -14.14 -17.88 4.52
CA SER A 226 -12.82 -17.78 3.91
C SER A 226 -12.38 -16.33 3.68
N TYR A 227 -11.07 -16.09 3.55
CA TYR A 227 -10.56 -14.75 3.32
C TYR A 227 -10.98 -14.20 1.94
N ARG A 228 -11.60 -13.01 1.94
CA ARG A 228 -12.13 -12.36 0.71
C ARG A 228 -11.07 -12.00 -0.34
N HIS A 229 -9.79 -12.04 0.02
CA HIS A 229 -8.67 -11.76 -0.88
C HIS A 229 -7.69 -12.94 -0.97
N THR A 230 -8.18 -14.16 -0.72
CA THR A 230 -7.46 -15.39 -1.10
C THR A 230 -7.19 -15.38 -2.61
N PRO A 231 -5.98 -15.73 -3.08
CA PRO A 231 -5.69 -15.82 -4.50
C PRO A 231 -6.68 -16.72 -5.25
N PRO A 232 -6.95 -16.46 -6.53
CA PRO A 232 -7.81 -17.33 -7.32
C PRO A 232 -7.21 -18.73 -7.38
N ASP A 233 -8.09 -19.72 -7.42
CA ASP A 233 -7.72 -21.14 -7.56
C ASP A 233 -6.88 -21.70 -6.40
N THR A 234 -7.04 -21.15 -5.19
CA THR A 234 -6.31 -21.64 -4.02
C THR A 234 -6.98 -22.91 -3.47
N ALA A 235 -6.19 -23.96 -3.30
CA ALA A 235 -6.61 -25.23 -2.70
C ALA A 235 -6.17 -25.35 -1.23
N PHE A 236 -7.00 -26.02 -0.43
CA PHE A 236 -6.84 -26.21 1.01
C PHE A 236 -7.06 -27.66 1.38
N ASP A 237 -6.20 -28.18 2.25
CA ASP A 237 -6.40 -29.46 2.92
C ASP A 237 -7.12 -29.24 4.25
N VAL A 238 -8.00 -30.18 4.62
CA VAL A 238 -8.74 -30.18 5.88
C VAL A 238 -8.30 -31.38 6.73
N TYR A 239 -7.92 -31.09 7.96
CA TYR A 239 -7.54 -32.07 8.97
C TYR A 239 -8.49 -31.94 10.17
N VAL A 240 -8.99 -33.06 10.66
CA VAL A 240 -9.82 -33.13 11.87
C VAL A 240 -9.09 -33.98 12.90
N ASN A 241 -8.77 -33.38 14.05
CA ASN A 241 -7.98 -33.98 15.13
C ASN A 241 -6.69 -34.66 14.63
N GLY A 242 -6.02 -34.03 13.65
CA GLY A 242 -4.74 -34.48 13.07
C GLY A 242 -4.86 -35.40 11.85
N VAL A 243 -6.04 -35.93 11.55
CA VAL A 243 -6.26 -36.81 10.40
C VAL A 243 -6.78 -36.01 9.21
N LYS A 244 -6.16 -36.17 8.03
CA LYS A 244 -6.64 -35.53 6.79
C LYS A 244 -7.98 -36.16 6.38
N GLN A 245 -9.00 -35.32 6.21
CA GLN A 245 -10.37 -35.74 5.86
C GLN A 245 -10.77 -35.37 4.42
N GLY A 246 -10.01 -34.48 3.77
CA GLY A 246 -10.29 -34.08 2.40
C GLY A 246 -9.65 -32.75 2.06
N ASP A 247 -10.09 -32.17 0.94
CA ASP A 247 -9.63 -30.88 0.44
C ASP A 247 -10.77 -30.11 -0.23
N PHE A 248 -10.56 -28.80 -0.41
CA PHE A 248 -11.45 -27.97 -1.20
C PHE A 248 -10.68 -26.88 -1.93
N LYS A 249 -11.28 -26.37 -3.01
CA LYS A 249 -10.72 -25.29 -3.83
C LYS A 249 -11.63 -24.07 -3.80
N LEU A 250 -11.03 -22.88 -3.75
CA LEU A 250 -11.73 -21.60 -3.85
C LEU A 250 -11.43 -20.91 -5.18
N GLU A 251 -12.48 -20.66 -5.95
CA GLU A 251 -12.42 -19.90 -7.19
C GLU A 251 -12.38 -18.39 -6.92
N GLY A 252 -11.77 -17.66 -7.85
CA GLY A 252 -11.66 -16.21 -7.76
C GLY A 252 -13.00 -15.47 -7.88
N LYS A 253 -13.06 -14.27 -7.29
CA LYS A 253 -14.26 -13.41 -7.31
C LYS A 253 -13.96 -12.06 -7.96
N GLY A 254 -13.99 -12.03 -9.30
CA GLY A 254 -13.77 -10.83 -10.11
C GLY A 254 -12.30 -10.59 -10.46
N PHE A 255 -11.92 -9.32 -10.70
CA PHE A 255 -10.56 -8.98 -11.13
C PHE A 255 -9.55 -9.12 -9.98
N TRP A 256 -8.52 -9.93 -10.20
CA TRP A 256 -7.41 -10.15 -9.26
C TRP A 256 -6.21 -9.26 -9.58
N LEU A 257 -5.89 -8.31 -8.70
CA LEU A 257 -4.68 -7.51 -8.80
C LEU A 257 -3.49 -8.29 -8.23
N LYS A 258 -2.73 -8.98 -9.10
CA LYS A 258 -1.62 -9.87 -8.72
C LYS A 258 -0.62 -9.22 -7.74
N LYS A 259 -0.10 -8.02 -8.06
CA LYS A 259 0.90 -7.37 -7.18
C LYS A 259 0.29 -6.70 -5.94
N GLY A 260 -1.01 -6.41 -5.97
CA GLY A 260 -1.76 -5.90 -4.81
C GLY A 260 -2.31 -7.01 -3.90
N PHE A 261 -2.28 -8.27 -4.37
CA PHE A 261 -2.78 -9.46 -3.70
C PHE A 261 -4.23 -9.32 -3.21
N ARG A 262 -5.10 -8.79 -4.07
CA ARG A 262 -6.51 -8.57 -3.73
C ARG A 262 -7.43 -8.47 -4.93
N TYR A 263 -8.71 -8.70 -4.68
CA TYR A 263 -9.76 -8.35 -5.63
C TYR A 263 -10.13 -6.87 -5.51
N MET A 264 -10.34 -6.24 -6.66
CA MET A 264 -10.86 -4.88 -6.77
C MET A 264 -11.47 -4.64 -8.14
N ASN A 265 -12.29 -3.60 -8.26
CA ASN A 265 -12.70 -3.09 -9.56
C ASN A 265 -11.67 -2.06 -10.08
N PRO A 266 -11.02 -2.28 -11.23
CA PRO A 266 -10.04 -1.36 -11.81
C PRO A 266 -10.59 0.05 -12.10
N LEU A 267 -11.91 0.23 -12.26
CA LEU A 267 -12.52 1.53 -12.51
C LEU A 267 -12.23 2.54 -11.39
N TRP A 268 -12.12 2.10 -10.14
CA TRP A 268 -11.75 2.97 -9.03
C TRP A 268 -10.38 3.61 -9.21
N ILE A 269 -9.42 2.89 -9.83
CA ILE A 269 -8.10 3.43 -10.13
C ILE A 269 -8.21 4.49 -11.24
N VAL A 270 -9.00 4.23 -12.28
CA VAL A 270 -9.19 5.18 -13.38
C VAL A 270 -9.82 6.47 -12.87
N ILE A 271 -10.92 6.38 -12.11
CA ILE A 271 -11.61 7.53 -11.51
C ILE A 271 -10.65 8.32 -10.60
N GLY A 272 -9.88 7.62 -9.77
CA GLY A 272 -8.86 8.25 -8.93
C GLY A 272 -7.78 8.95 -9.74
N ALA A 273 -7.28 8.32 -10.80
CA ALA A 273 -6.28 8.90 -11.68
C ALA A 273 -6.82 10.12 -12.44
N ILE A 274 -8.10 10.14 -12.84
CA ILE A 274 -8.75 11.33 -13.41
C ILE A 274 -8.79 12.46 -12.39
N ALA A 275 -9.28 12.20 -11.17
CA ALA A 275 -9.40 13.22 -10.13
C ALA A 275 -8.02 13.77 -9.73
N VAL A 276 -7.07 12.90 -9.43
CA VAL A 276 -5.70 13.30 -9.04
C VAL A 276 -4.96 13.93 -10.22
N GLY A 277 -5.13 13.43 -11.45
CA GLY A 277 -4.54 14.02 -12.65
C GLY A 277 -5.08 15.42 -12.95
N THR A 278 -6.38 15.64 -12.75
CA THR A 278 -7.03 16.96 -12.87
C THR A 278 -6.43 17.95 -11.88
N TYR A 279 -6.35 17.55 -10.61
CA TYR A 279 -5.71 18.34 -9.57
C TYR A 279 -4.24 18.62 -9.91
N PHE A 280 -3.49 17.59 -10.30
CA PHE A 280 -2.06 17.68 -10.56
C PHE A 280 -1.74 18.60 -11.74
N SER A 281 -2.51 18.54 -12.83
CA SER A 281 -2.31 19.44 -13.97
C SER A 281 -2.74 20.88 -13.71
N MET A 282 -3.65 21.10 -12.75
CA MET A 282 -4.07 22.44 -12.34
C MET A 282 -3.03 23.13 -11.44
N ILE A 283 -2.46 22.39 -10.49
CA ILE A 283 -1.57 22.94 -9.45
C ILE A 283 -0.09 22.70 -9.76
N GLY A 284 0.24 21.71 -10.58
CA GLY A 284 1.60 21.34 -10.96
C GLY A 284 2.42 20.65 -9.86
N ALA A 285 1.78 20.22 -8.76
CA ALA A 285 2.45 19.68 -7.58
C ALA A 285 1.77 18.42 -7.02
N ALA A 286 2.56 17.57 -6.37
CA ALA A 286 2.11 16.44 -5.53
C ALA A 286 1.33 15.29 -6.20
N GLY A 287 1.24 15.21 -7.53
CA GLY A 287 0.45 14.19 -8.24
C GLY A 287 0.75 12.75 -7.81
N GLY A 288 2.02 12.34 -7.80
CA GLY A 288 2.41 10.97 -7.42
C GLY A 288 2.09 10.62 -5.97
N MET A 289 2.21 11.58 -5.04
CA MET A 289 1.89 11.37 -3.63
C MET A 289 0.39 11.30 -3.36
N LEU A 290 -0.38 12.13 -4.05
CA LEU A 290 -1.83 12.11 -3.98
C LEU A 290 -2.37 10.82 -4.61
N MET A 291 -1.78 10.34 -5.71
CA MET A 291 -2.16 9.05 -6.28
C MET A 291 -1.86 7.90 -5.31
N ALA A 292 -0.69 7.92 -4.68
CA ALA A 292 -0.34 6.96 -3.65
C ALA A 292 -1.28 7.05 -2.44
N ALA A 293 -1.74 8.24 -2.06
CA ALA A 293 -2.72 8.42 -0.99
C ALA A 293 -4.10 7.86 -1.38
N PHE A 294 -4.59 8.18 -2.58
CA PHE A 294 -5.85 7.66 -3.12
C PHE A 294 -5.85 6.13 -3.17
N GLN A 295 -4.77 5.55 -3.71
CA GLN A 295 -4.57 4.11 -3.77
C GLN A 295 -4.60 3.43 -2.40
N VAL A 296 -3.95 4.04 -1.40
CA VAL A 296 -3.91 3.50 -0.03
C VAL A 296 -5.24 3.66 0.69
N LEU A 297 -5.90 4.82 0.58
CA LEU A 297 -7.08 5.15 1.38
C LEU A 297 -8.38 4.61 0.78
N ILE A 298 -8.54 4.70 -0.54
CA ILE A 298 -9.81 4.41 -1.23
C ILE A 298 -9.74 3.01 -1.83
N VAL A 299 -8.78 2.79 -2.72
CA VAL A 299 -8.62 1.48 -3.37
C VAL A 299 -8.11 0.44 -2.37
N ASN A 300 -7.55 0.89 -1.25
CA ASN A 300 -6.91 0.05 -0.25
C ASN A 300 -5.82 -0.84 -0.88
N THR A 301 -5.18 -0.41 -1.99
CA THR A 301 -4.09 -1.14 -2.65
C THR A 301 -2.82 -1.15 -1.81
N MET A 302 -2.93 -1.02 -0.49
CA MET A 302 -1.97 -1.55 0.45
C MET A 302 -1.77 -3.02 0.11
N GLY A 303 -0.88 -3.25 -0.86
CA GLY A 303 -0.23 -4.50 -0.99
C GLY A 303 0.50 -4.80 0.32
N PRO A 304 1.06 -5.99 0.41
CA PRO A 304 2.01 -6.32 1.46
C PRO A 304 2.90 -5.15 1.93
N VAL A 305 2.72 -4.66 3.17
CA VAL A 305 3.82 -4.04 3.93
C VAL A 305 4.91 -5.11 4.15
N GLY A 306 5.75 -5.30 3.14
CA GLY A 306 6.95 -6.11 3.23
C GLY A 306 7.30 -6.88 1.96
N VAL A 307 6.39 -6.98 0.99
CA VAL A 307 6.73 -6.95 -0.45
C VAL A 307 6.39 -5.56 -0.93
N ASN A 308 7.33 -4.63 -0.72
CA ASN A 308 7.19 -3.18 -0.92
C ASN A 308 5.94 -2.75 -1.73
N ALA A 309 4.76 -2.66 -1.09
CA ALA A 309 3.59 -2.06 -1.72
C ALA A 309 3.93 -0.63 -2.18
N ALA A 310 4.80 0.04 -1.40
CA ALA A 310 5.47 1.26 -1.79
C ALA A 310 6.21 1.12 -3.15
N ASN A 311 7.02 0.08 -3.39
CA ASN A 311 7.81 -0.06 -4.64
C ASN A 311 7.07 -0.73 -5.79
N VAL A 312 5.89 -1.31 -5.58
CA VAL A 312 5.00 -1.76 -6.66
C VAL A 312 4.10 -0.61 -7.14
N LEU A 313 3.59 0.19 -6.20
CA LEU A 313 2.74 1.33 -6.50
C LEU A 313 3.56 2.53 -6.97
N LYS A 314 4.76 2.78 -6.42
CA LYS A 314 5.58 3.94 -6.82
C LYS A 314 5.87 3.97 -8.33
N PRO A 315 6.36 2.88 -8.98
CA PRO A 315 6.59 2.89 -10.43
C PRO A 315 5.29 3.10 -11.21
N SER A 316 4.19 2.50 -10.76
CA SER A 316 2.88 2.63 -11.40
C SER A 316 2.33 4.06 -11.26
N ASN A 317 2.60 4.73 -10.13
CA ASN A 317 2.19 6.12 -9.87
C ASN A 317 3.04 7.13 -10.63
N MET A 318 4.26 6.78 -11.04
CA MET A 318 5.05 7.60 -11.97
C MET A 318 4.33 7.76 -13.32
N ALA A 319 3.48 6.81 -13.69
CA ALA A 319 2.67 6.94 -14.90
C ALA A 319 1.72 8.13 -14.82
N LEU A 320 1.14 8.42 -13.65
CA LEU A 320 0.27 9.60 -13.49
C LEU A 320 1.07 10.88 -13.74
N THR A 321 2.24 11.00 -13.10
CA THR A 321 3.08 12.19 -13.17
C THR A 321 3.79 12.34 -14.51
N LEU A 322 3.75 11.33 -15.38
CA LEU A 322 4.23 11.38 -16.75
C LEU A 322 3.11 11.72 -17.74
N PHE A 323 1.98 11.03 -17.67
CA PHE A 323 0.90 11.12 -18.67
C PHE A 323 -0.12 12.22 -18.39
N SER A 324 -0.32 12.63 -17.13
CA SER A 324 -1.16 13.79 -16.83
C SER A 324 -0.61 15.11 -17.39
N PRO A 325 0.71 15.41 -17.27
CA PRO A 325 1.33 16.50 -18.01
C PRO A 325 1.12 16.42 -19.52
N LEU A 326 1.24 15.22 -20.12
CA LEU A 326 1.03 15.04 -21.56
C LEU A 326 -0.40 15.36 -21.97
N GLY A 327 -1.39 15.00 -21.15
CA GLY A 327 -2.79 15.34 -21.38
C GLY A 327 -3.09 16.85 -21.29
N SER A 328 -2.35 17.59 -20.45
CA SER A 328 -2.47 19.06 -20.36
C SER A 328 -1.58 19.81 -21.36
N PHE A 329 -0.57 19.14 -21.92
CA PHE A 329 0.48 19.74 -22.74
C PHE A 329 -0.05 20.46 -23.97
N TYR A 330 -0.90 19.81 -24.77
CA TYR A 330 -1.45 20.41 -25.99
C TYR A 330 -2.11 21.76 -25.69
N ARG A 331 -2.87 21.84 -24.59
CA ARG A 331 -3.58 23.06 -24.24
C ARG A 331 -2.63 24.16 -23.74
N PHE A 332 -1.71 23.82 -22.83
CA PHE A 332 -0.78 24.81 -22.30
C PHE A 332 0.26 25.28 -23.33
N ALA A 333 0.77 24.38 -24.16
CA ALA A 333 1.85 24.66 -25.10
C ALA A 333 1.34 25.21 -26.44
N VAL A 334 0.28 24.63 -27.01
CA VAL A 334 -0.17 24.93 -28.38
C VAL A 334 -1.35 25.89 -28.37
N VAL A 335 -2.41 25.60 -27.61
CA VAL A 335 -3.64 26.41 -27.59
C VAL A 335 -3.42 27.74 -26.88
N GLU A 336 -2.80 27.73 -25.71
CA GLU A 336 -2.68 28.91 -24.86
C GLU A 336 -1.28 29.52 -24.86
N LYS A 337 -0.28 28.81 -25.41
CA LYS A 337 1.11 29.27 -25.53
C LYS A 337 1.68 29.82 -24.20
N ARG A 338 1.43 29.13 -23.09
CA ARG A 338 1.82 29.53 -21.71
C ARG A 338 3.10 28.86 -21.21
N VAL A 339 3.86 28.22 -22.10
CA VAL A 339 5.08 27.49 -21.76
C VAL A 339 6.31 28.34 -22.04
N ALA A 340 7.07 28.67 -21.00
CA ALA A 340 8.40 29.25 -21.15
C ALA A 340 9.44 28.15 -21.45
N TRP A 341 9.59 27.80 -22.72
CA TRP A 341 10.41 26.67 -23.17
C TRP A 341 11.86 26.67 -22.67
N PRO A 342 12.63 27.78 -22.75
CA PRO A 342 14.02 27.78 -22.30
C PRO A 342 14.15 27.42 -20.82
N VAL A 343 13.22 27.90 -19.99
CA VAL A 343 13.18 27.61 -18.56
C VAL A 343 12.75 26.16 -18.32
N GLY A 344 11.70 25.70 -18.99
CA GLY A 344 11.17 24.34 -18.82
C GLY A 344 12.16 23.26 -19.21
N LEU A 345 12.85 23.44 -20.33
CA LEU A 345 13.89 22.52 -20.79
C LEU A 345 15.10 22.55 -19.87
N SER A 346 15.60 23.75 -19.52
CA SER A 346 16.74 23.89 -18.61
C SER A 346 16.45 23.22 -17.26
N PHE A 347 15.25 23.44 -16.71
CA PHE A 347 14.85 22.84 -15.45
C PHE A 347 14.70 21.32 -15.55
N GLY A 348 14.05 20.83 -16.61
CA GLY A 348 13.87 19.41 -16.89
C GLY A 348 15.18 18.65 -17.06
N VAL A 349 16.14 19.21 -17.82
CA VAL A 349 17.48 18.65 -17.99
C VAL A 349 18.22 18.59 -16.67
N GLY A 350 18.18 19.68 -15.88
CA GLY A 350 18.76 19.71 -14.54
C GLY A 350 18.20 18.60 -13.64
N ILE A 351 16.88 18.43 -13.62
CA ILE A 351 16.20 17.38 -12.85
C ILE A 351 16.60 15.99 -13.35
N PHE A 352 16.70 15.78 -14.66
CA PHE A 352 17.10 14.51 -15.23
C PHE A 352 18.52 14.14 -14.80
N ILE A 353 19.48 15.07 -14.87
CA ILE A 353 20.86 14.88 -14.42
C ILE A 353 20.90 14.60 -12.91
N GLY A 354 20.25 15.45 -12.11
CA GLY A 354 20.22 15.30 -10.65
C GLY A 354 19.57 14.00 -10.19
N SER A 355 18.49 13.58 -10.85
CA SER A 355 17.80 12.34 -10.51
C SER A 355 18.52 11.10 -11.02
N ILE A 356 19.00 11.03 -12.26
CA ILE A 356 19.60 9.80 -12.77
C ILE A 356 21.04 9.63 -12.31
N TRP A 357 21.85 10.68 -12.43
CA TRP A 357 23.29 10.58 -12.30
C TRP A 357 23.75 10.81 -10.86
N LEU A 358 23.37 11.92 -10.25
CA LEU A 358 23.85 12.29 -8.92
C LEU A 358 23.05 11.65 -7.77
N GLY A 359 21.74 11.45 -7.96
CA GLY A 359 20.85 10.93 -6.93
C GLY A 359 21.22 9.52 -6.44
N LYS A 360 21.81 8.67 -7.30
CA LYS A 360 22.27 7.32 -6.92
C LYS A 360 23.32 7.37 -5.82
N TYR A 361 24.28 8.29 -5.91
CA TYR A 361 25.38 8.42 -4.96
C TYR A 361 24.89 8.99 -3.63
N VAL A 362 24.04 10.02 -3.68
CA VAL A 362 23.49 10.65 -2.48
C VAL A 362 22.56 9.70 -1.71
N SER A 363 21.72 8.94 -2.41
CA SER A 363 20.85 7.93 -1.78
C SER A 363 21.62 6.74 -1.19
N ALA A 364 22.84 6.47 -1.66
CA ALA A 364 23.70 5.44 -1.09
C ALA A 364 24.40 5.89 0.20
N LEU A 365 24.68 7.19 0.33
CA LEU A 365 25.41 7.78 1.45
C LEU A 365 24.51 8.24 2.60
N LEU A 366 23.27 8.65 2.33
CA LEU A 366 22.35 9.16 3.34
C LEU A 366 21.21 8.17 3.65
N PRO A 367 21.11 7.64 4.88
CA PRO A 367 19.99 6.80 5.27
C PRO A 367 18.69 7.61 5.28
N MET A 368 17.60 7.01 4.75
CA MET A 368 16.28 7.65 4.58
C MET A 368 15.70 8.28 5.86
N SER A 369 16.08 7.78 7.03
CA SER A 369 15.68 8.35 8.32
C SER A 369 16.28 9.74 8.57
N ALA A 370 17.49 10.02 8.09
CA ALA A 370 18.23 11.24 8.41
C ALA A 370 17.71 12.48 7.69
N TYR A 371 17.20 12.34 6.45
CA TYR A 371 16.83 13.51 5.62
C TYR A 371 15.32 13.70 5.43
N LYS A 372 14.49 12.74 5.88
CA LYS A 372 13.04 12.82 5.76
C LYS A 372 12.44 13.99 6.56
N GLU A 373 12.97 14.26 7.74
CA GLU A 373 12.51 15.34 8.61
C GLU A 373 12.86 16.71 8.04
N TRP A 374 14.08 16.86 7.50
CA TRP A 374 14.52 18.07 6.81
C TRP A 374 13.67 18.40 5.58
N LEU A 375 13.29 17.40 4.79
CA LEU A 375 12.39 17.64 3.66
C LEU A 375 11.04 18.16 4.13
N ALA A 376 10.49 17.56 5.19
CA ALA A 376 9.20 17.97 5.70
C ALA A 376 9.23 19.41 6.26
N ILE A 377 10.32 19.81 6.92
CA ILE A 377 10.57 21.21 7.30
C ILE A 377 10.61 22.11 6.05
N LEU A 378 11.35 21.72 5.02
CA LEU A 378 11.44 22.47 3.75
C LEU A 378 10.07 22.65 3.08
N VAL A 379 9.23 21.62 3.08
CA VAL A 379 7.86 21.68 2.54
C VAL A 379 7.00 22.66 3.32
N VAL A 380 7.11 22.70 4.66
CA VAL A 380 6.39 23.68 5.48
C VAL A 380 6.89 25.09 5.21
N ILE A 381 8.21 25.29 5.13
CA ILE A 381 8.79 26.58 4.78
C ILE A 381 8.25 27.05 3.43
N MET A 382 8.19 26.17 2.42
CA MET A 382 7.60 26.49 1.12
C MET A 382 6.10 26.79 1.20
N GLY A 383 5.35 26.05 2.02
CA GLY A 383 3.93 26.28 2.27
C GLY A 383 3.68 27.65 2.91
N ILE A 384 4.38 27.96 4.00
CA ILE A 384 4.34 29.26 4.68
C ILE A 384 4.77 30.37 3.72
N LYS A 385 5.86 30.20 2.99
CA LYS A 385 6.35 31.20 2.02
C LYS A 385 5.31 31.46 0.93
N THR A 386 4.66 30.42 0.42
CA THR A 386 3.56 30.54 -0.55
C THR A 386 2.40 31.37 0.03
N LEU A 387 2.06 31.17 1.30
CA LEU A 387 1.05 31.98 1.98
C LEU A 387 1.51 33.43 2.18
N LEU A 388 2.77 33.66 2.55
CA LEU A 388 3.33 35.00 2.73
C LEU A 388 3.32 35.81 1.43
N GLU A 389 3.47 35.16 0.28
CA GLU A 389 3.37 35.81 -1.04
C GLU A 389 1.98 36.35 -1.37
N MET A 390 0.95 35.83 -0.71
CA MET A 390 -0.43 36.30 -0.87
C MET A 390 -0.72 37.54 -0.01
N THR A 391 0.17 37.91 0.91
CA THR A 391 -0.05 39.08 1.76
C THR A 391 -0.06 40.37 0.93
N PRO A 392 -0.84 41.40 1.33
CA PRO A 392 -0.89 42.68 0.64
C PRO A 392 0.49 43.33 0.47
N LYS A 393 1.37 43.19 1.48
CA LYS A 393 2.75 43.68 1.45
C LYS A 393 3.57 43.01 0.34
N ALA A 394 3.50 41.70 0.20
CA ALA A 394 4.23 40.96 -0.84
C ALA A 394 3.66 41.23 -2.24
N MET A 395 2.33 41.27 -2.37
CA MET A 395 1.64 41.60 -3.63
C MET A 395 1.96 43.01 -4.12
N ASN A 396 2.08 43.99 -3.21
CA ASN A 396 2.47 45.36 -3.57
C ASN A 396 3.92 45.46 -4.05
N LYS A 397 4.82 44.60 -3.55
CA LYS A 397 6.20 44.49 -4.08
C LYS A 397 6.23 43.84 -5.47
N ARG A 398 5.32 42.89 -5.75
CA ARG A 398 5.23 42.18 -7.03
C ARG A 398 4.23 42.84 -7.99
N LYS A 399 4.53 44.06 -8.44
CA LYS A 399 3.66 44.89 -9.29
C LYS A 399 3.15 44.13 -10.53
N ASN A 400 4.02 43.39 -11.22
CA ASN A 400 3.69 42.64 -12.44
C ASN A 400 2.66 41.52 -12.17
N ILE A 401 2.80 40.79 -11.06
CA ILE A 401 1.82 39.74 -10.68
C ILE A 401 0.50 40.38 -10.26
N LYS A 402 0.53 41.50 -9.52
CA LYS A 402 -0.68 42.23 -9.11
C LYS A 402 -1.45 42.74 -10.33
N ALA A 403 -0.77 43.39 -11.26
CA ALA A 403 -1.36 43.90 -12.50
C ALA A 403 -1.93 42.77 -13.37
N MET A 404 -1.20 41.66 -13.53
CA MET A 404 -1.71 40.48 -14.24
C MET A 404 -2.96 39.91 -13.56
N THR A 405 -2.97 39.79 -12.23
CA THR A 405 -4.11 39.25 -11.48
C THR A 405 -5.36 40.13 -11.67
N GLN A 406 -5.20 41.46 -11.71
CA GLN A 406 -6.30 42.40 -11.98
C GLN A 406 -6.84 42.23 -13.40
N LYS A 407 -5.97 42.15 -14.41
CA LYS A 407 -6.36 41.92 -15.81
C LYS A 407 -7.08 40.58 -15.99
N PHE A 408 -6.58 39.52 -15.36
CA PHE A 408 -7.22 38.21 -15.33
C PHE A 408 -8.63 38.28 -14.71
N ASN A 409 -8.77 38.87 -13.51
CA ASN A 409 -10.07 38.97 -12.84
C ASN A 409 -11.08 39.79 -13.65
N ALA A 410 -10.65 40.85 -14.32
CA ALA A 410 -11.48 41.64 -15.22
C ALA A 410 -11.96 40.80 -16.42
N ALA A 411 -11.07 40.01 -17.03
CA ALA A 411 -11.42 39.10 -18.12
C ALA A 411 -12.39 38.00 -17.68
N VAL A 412 -12.22 37.41 -16.48
CA VAL A 412 -13.18 36.45 -15.90
C VAL A 412 -14.55 37.10 -15.75
N LYS A 413 -14.62 38.33 -15.23
CA LYS A 413 -15.87 39.05 -15.01
C LYS A 413 -16.58 39.30 -16.34
N LYS A 414 -15.85 39.81 -17.34
CA LYS A 414 -16.38 40.05 -18.69
C LYS A 414 -16.91 38.76 -19.33
N ALA A 415 -16.18 37.66 -19.23
CA ALA A 415 -16.62 36.36 -19.76
C ALA A 415 -17.90 35.86 -19.10
N LYS A 416 -18.06 36.06 -17.78
CA LYS A 416 -19.30 35.72 -17.06
C LYS A 416 -20.50 36.58 -17.48
N GLU A 417 -20.28 37.86 -17.76
CA GLU A 417 -21.32 38.81 -18.16
C GLU A 417 -21.76 38.62 -19.61
N THR A 418 -20.83 38.28 -20.50
CA THR A 418 -21.05 38.15 -21.95
C THR A 418 -21.39 36.73 -22.40
N GLY A 419 -21.13 35.72 -21.56
CA GLY A 419 -21.22 34.30 -21.94
C GLY A 419 -20.11 33.85 -22.90
N GLU A 420 -19.16 34.72 -23.24
CA GLU A 420 -18.03 34.40 -24.11
C GLU A 420 -17.02 33.48 -23.40
N ALA A 421 -16.31 32.66 -24.18
CA ALA A 421 -15.26 31.81 -23.65
C ALA A 421 -14.08 32.66 -23.16
N MET A 422 -13.64 32.45 -21.92
CA MET A 422 -12.47 33.15 -21.37
C MET A 422 -11.17 32.75 -22.08
N GLU A 423 -10.56 33.71 -22.78
CA GLU A 423 -9.21 33.56 -23.34
C GLU A 423 -8.13 33.83 -22.29
N MET A 424 -7.05 33.04 -22.36
CA MET A 424 -5.89 33.23 -21.49
C MET A 424 -4.83 34.03 -22.23
N GLY A 425 -4.10 34.89 -21.51
CA GLY A 425 -2.88 35.48 -22.03
C GLY A 425 -1.86 34.43 -22.46
N SER A 426 -1.07 34.77 -23.47
CA SER A 426 0.02 33.96 -24.03
C SER A 426 1.39 34.53 -23.63
N ILE A 427 2.42 33.71 -23.77
CA ILE A 427 3.81 34.15 -23.57
C ILE A 427 4.34 34.74 -24.87
N GLU A 428 4.79 35.98 -24.79
CA GLU A 428 5.49 36.68 -25.89
C GLU A 428 6.97 36.84 -25.51
N PRO A 429 7.90 36.09 -26.12
CA PRO A 429 9.31 36.19 -25.81
C PRO A 429 9.85 37.56 -26.26
N VAL A 430 10.54 38.26 -25.35
CA VAL A 430 11.21 39.55 -25.63
C VAL A 430 12.71 39.32 -25.86
N LYS A 431 13.33 38.49 -25.01
CA LYS A 431 14.75 38.17 -25.10
C LYS A 431 14.99 36.71 -24.72
N THR A 432 15.69 35.99 -25.59
CA THR A 432 16.07 34.58 -25.41
C THR A 432 17.56 34.46 -25.13
N GLY A 433 17.92 34.18 -23.88
CA GLY A 433 19.29 33.87 -23.47
C GLY A 433 19.34 32.77 -22.41
N LEU A 434 20.48 32.10 -22.27
CA LEU A 434 20.68 31.01 -21.30
C LEU A 434 20.68 31.48 -19.84
N THR A 435 21.05 32.74 -19.60
CA THR A 435 21.12 33.35 -18.26
C THR A 435 20.12 34.50 -18.06
N ASP A 436 19.55 35.03 -19.13
CA ASP A 436 18.59 36.14 -19.13
C ASP A 436 17.48 35.86 -20.15
N TYR A 437 16.37 35.29 -19.67
CA TYR A 437 15.15 35.09 -20.45
C TYR A 437 14.09 36.10 -20.00
N ARG A 438 13.56 36.87 -20.95
CA ARG A 438 12.51 37.86 -20.70
C ARG A 438 11.32 37.61 -21.61
N PHE A 439 10.13 37.67 -21.04
CA PHE A 439 8.88 37.45 -21.77
C PHE A 439 7.74 38.29 -21.19
N LYS A 440 6.77 38.63 -22.03
CA LYS A 440 5.53 39.26 -21.59
C LYS A 440 4.44 38.21 -21.38
N PHE A 441 3.63 38.41 -20.35
CA PHE A 441 2.43 37.64 -20.08
C PHE A 441 1.36 38.58 -19.53
N TRP A 442 0.19 38.65 -20.17
CA TRP A 442 -0.82 39.68 -19.90
C TRP A 442 -0.29 41.13 -19.99
N GLY A 443 0.66 41.36 -20.91
CA GLY A 443 1.33 42.65 -21.11
C GLY A 443 2.35 43.02 -20.03
N GLU A 444 2.55 42.19 -19.02
CA GLU A 444 3.56 42.40 -17.96
C GLU A 444 4.85 41.63 -18.29
N GLU A 445 6.01 42.27 -18.15
CA GLU A 445 7.30 41.64 -18.42
C GLU A 445 7.80 40.83 -17.21
N PHE A 446 8.28 39.60 -17.47
CA PHE A 446 8.86 38.72 -16.50
C PHE A 446 10.28 38.35 -16.91
N ARG A 447 11.21 38.37 -15.95
CA ARG A 447 12.62 38.01 -16.13
C ARG A 447 12.95 36.76 -15.31
N ILE A 448 13.63 35.82 -15.94
CA ILE A 448 14.05 34.56 -15.30
C ILE A 448 15.38 34.10 -15.87
N ASN A 449 16.18 33.40 -15.07
CA ASN A 449 17.47 32.85 -15.47
C ASN A 449 17.32 31.33 -15.70
N PRO A 450 17.27 30.85 -16.96
CA PRO A 450 17.13 29.42 -17.25
C PRO A 450 18.24 28.56 -16.64
N LEU A 451 19.50 29.01 -16.65
CA LEU A 451 20.63 28.29 -16.09
C LEU A 451 20.54 28.11 -14.56
N LEU A 452 20.06 29.13 -13.84
CA LEU A 452 19.79 29.02 -12.40
C LEU A 452 18.76 27.92 -12.13
N PHE A 453 17.73 27.84 -12.97
CA PHE A 453 16.73 26.77 -12.88
C PHE A 453 17.30 25.41 -13.26
N ALA A 454 18.24 25.30 -14.20
CA ALA A 454 18.96 24.04 -14.44
C ALA A 454 19.69 23.56 -13.18
N PHE A 455 20.44 24.45 -12.51
CA PHE A 455 21.13 24.11 -11.26
C PHE A 455 20.16 23.72 -10.13
N LEU A 456 19.10 24.51 -9.95
CA LEU A 456 18.06 24.19 -8.97
C LEU A 456 17.36 22.86 -9.30
N GLY A 457 17.20 22.56 -10.59
CA GLY A 457 16.69 21.29 -11.10
C GLY A 457 17.54 20.11 -10.67
N ILE A 458 18.88 20.25 -10.70
CA ILE A 458 19.80 19.21 -10.22
C ILE A 458 19.55 18.92 -8.73
N LEU A 459 19.49 19.96 -7.90
CA LEU A 459 19.24 19.81 -6.46
C LEU A 459 17.88 19.15 -6.18
N ILE A 460 16.83 19.62 -6.84
CA ILE A 460 15.48 19.05 -6.70
C ILE A 460 15.43 17.62 -7.25
N GLY A 461 16.16 17.31 -8.32
CA GLY A 461 16.28 15.97 -8.91
C GLY A 461 16.92 14.96 -7.96
N ILE A 462 17.99 15.36 -7.26
CA ILE A 462 18.65 14.54 -6.23
C ILE A 462 17.67 14.22 -5.09
N VAL A 463 16.97 15.24 -4.59
CA VAL A 463 15.97 15.08 -3.54
C VAL A 463 14.82 14.19 -4.05
N SER A 464 14.29 14.47 -5.25
CA SER A 464 13.21 13.72 -5.88
C SER A 464 13.49 12.21 -5.94
N ARG A 465 14.68 11.81 -6.41
CA ARG A 465 15.08 10.39 -6.46
C ARG A 465 15.19 9.79 -5.06
N SER A 466 15.81 10.50 -4.13
CA SER A 466 16.02 10.02 -2.77
C SER A 466 14.70 9.72 -2.04
N PHE A 467 13.60 10.38 -2.43
CA PHE A 467 12.27 10.12 -1.89
C PHE A 467 11.40 9.21 -2.76
N GLY A 468 11.72 9.06 -4.05
CA GLY A 468 10.95 8.25 -5.00
C GLY A 468 9.54 8.78 -5.23
N ILE A 469 9.34 10.08 -5.03
CA ILE A 469 8.04 10.76 -4.93
C ILE A 469 7.68 11.55 -6.20
N GLY A 470 8.65 11.77 -7.10
CA GLY A 470 8.49 12.68 -8.23
C GLY A 470 8.53 14.13 -7.74
N GLY A 471 9.61 14.85 -8.05
CA GLY A 471 9.99 16.14 -7.45
C GLY A 471 9.03 17.30 -7.69
N GLY A 472 7.91 17.07 -8.38
CA GLY A 472 6.93 18.07 -8.79
C GLY A 472 6.43 18.98 -7.66
N PHE A 473 6.34 18.47 -6.44
CA PHE A 473 5.84 19.26 -5.31
C PHE A 473 6.73 20.45 -4.91
N MET A 474 8.04 20.40 -5.21
CA MET A 474 8.96 21.52 -4.96
C MET A 474 9.11 22.44 -6.18
N LEU A 475 8.73 21.97 -7.38
CA LEU A 475 8.96 22.71 -8.62
C LEU A 475 8.13 24.00 -8.69
N VAL A 476 6.84 23.91 -8.35
CA VAL A 476 5.95 25.08 -8.41
C VAL A 476 6.32 26.13 -7.36
N PRO A 477 6.51 25.79 -6.07
CA PRO A 477 6.99 26.75 -5.07
C PRO A 477 8.35 27.35 -5.44
N ALA A 478 9.27 26.59 -6.04
CA ALA A 478 10.53 27.12 -6.53
C ALA A 478 10.31 28.20 -7.60
N MET A 479 9.42 27.96 -8.55
CA MET A 479 9.12 28.91 -9.64
C MET A 479 8.39 30.17 -9.17
N THR A 480 7.43 30.02 -8.28
CA THR A 480 6.68 31.17 -7.75
C THR A 480 7.52 31.99 -6.77
N THR A 481 8.38 31.34 -6.00
CA THR A 481 9.13 32.02 -4.92
C THR A 481 10.52 32.50 -5.31
N ILE A 482 11.24 31.77 -6.17
CA ILE A 482 12.58 32.15 -6.65
C ILE A 482 12.46 32.81 -8.02
N GLY A 483 11.65 32.24 -8.91
CA GLY A 483 11.43 32.78 -10.25
C GLY A 483 10.45 33.96 -10.31
N ALA A 484 9.75 34.26 -9.19
CA ALA A 484 8.70 35.28 -9.12
C ALA A 484 7.67 35.17 -10.26
N LEU A 485 7.39 33.95 -10.72
CA LEU A 485 6.47 33.68 -11.81
C LEU A 485 5.03 33.54 -11.29
N PRO A 486 4.02 33.94 -12.08
CA PRO A 486 2.64 33.63 -11.75
C PRO A 486 2.36 32.13 -11.91
N MET A 487 1.41 31.59 -11.13
CA MET A 487 1.02 30.18 -11.15
C MET A 487 0.64 29.71 -12.56
N TYR A 488 -0.05 30.55 -13.33
CA TYR A 488 -0.47 30.24 -14.70
C TYR A 488 0.69 29.94 -15.67
N VAL A 489 1.90 30.39 -15.35
CA VAL A 489 3.12 30.14 -16.11
C VAL A 489 4.00 29.12 -15.39
N ALA A 490 4.10 29.18 -14.06
CA ALA A 490 4.88 28.25 -13.25
C ALA A 490 4.40 26.79 -13.40
N VAL A 491 3.08 26.55 -13.46
CA VAL A 491 2.52 25.20 -13.54
C VAL A 491 2.88 24.49 -14.87
N PRO A 492 2.66 25.06 -16.06
CA PRO A 492 3.10 24.42 -17.30
C PRO A 492 4.60 24.08 -17.32
N ILE A 493 5.45 24.97 -16.79
CA ILE A 493 6.89 24.75 -16.76
C ILE A 493 7.26 23.64 -15.76
N SER A 494 6.60 23.59 -14.59
CA SER A 494 6.84 22.53 -13.60
C SER A 494 6.40 21.14 -14.08
N LEU A 495 5.35 21.07 -14.91
CA LEU A 495 4.88 19.82 -15.49
C LEU A 495 5.92 19.22 -16.44
N ILE A 496 6.63 20.04 -17.22
CA ILE A 496 7.79 19.59 -18.03
C ILE A 496 8.85 18.98 -17.13
N GLY A 497 9.29 19.72 -16.10
CA GLY A 497 10.27 19.22 -15.14
C GLY A 497 9.83 17.91 -14.46
N THR A 498 8.54 17.76 -14.19
CA THR A 498 7.97 16.55 -13.61
C THR A 498 7.97 15.37 -14.58
N CYS A 499 7.76 15.59 -15.90
CA CYS A 499 7.92 14.53 -16.91
C CYS A 499 9.34 13.97 -16.88
N PHE A 500 10.36 14.83 -16.94
CA PHE A 500 11.77 14.42 -16.86
C PHE A 500 12.08 13.68 -15.55
N SER A 501 11.57 14.19 -14.41
CA SER A 501 11.70 13.50 -13.13
C SER A 501 11.04 12.11 -13.13
N SER A 502 9.88 11.98 -13.75
CA SER A 502 9.10 10.74 -13.79
C SER A 502 9.82 9.69 -14.63
N ILE A 503 10.36 10.09 -15.80
CA ILE A 503 11.17 9.23 -16.66
C ILE A 503 12.41 8.73 -15.91
N GLY A 504 13.17 9.64 -15.29
CA GLY A 504 14.38 9.26 -14.55
C GLY A 504 14.09 8.35 -13.35
N SER A 505 12.98 8.58 -12.65
CA SER A 505 12.54 7.73 -11.54
C SER A 505 12.08 6.36 -12.03
N PHE A 506 11.30 6.30 -13.12
CA PHE A 506 10.83 5.06 -13.72
C PHE A 506 11.99 4.18 -14.20
N LEU A 507 12.95 4.74 -14.95
CA LEU A 507 14.17 4.04 -15.35
C LEU A 507 14.96 3.54 -14.13
N GLY A 508 15.06 4.37 -13.09
CA GLY A 508 15.69 3.99 -11.83
C GLY A 508 15.03 2.77 -11.17
N TYR A 509 13.70 2.66 -11.20
CA TYR A 509 12.97 1.49 -10.68
C TYR A 509 13.14 0.24 -11.55
N VAL A 510 13.09 0.38 -12.87
CA VAL A 510 13.29 -0.73 -13.80
C VAL A 510 14.70 -1.32 -13.67
N MET A 511 15.73 -0.48 -13.55
CA MET A 511 17.13 -0.91 -13.38
C MET A 511 17.37 -1.75 -12.12
N ILE A 512 16.56 -1.57 -11.07
CA ILE A 512 16.64 -2.33 -9.81
C ILE A 512 15.60 -3.48 -9.75
N GLY A 513 14.95 -3.79 -10.88
CA GLY A 513 14.00 -4.89 -11.01
C GLY A 513 12.56 -4.60 -10.53
N TYR A 514 12.25 -3.36 -10.13
CA TYR A 514 10.88 -2.98 -9.74
C TYR A 514 10.05 -2.59 -10.98
N TRP A 515 9.42 -3.58 -11.59
CA TRP A 515 8.47 -3.36 -12.68
C TRP A 515 7.10 -2.86 -12.15
N PRO A 516 6.42 -1.95 -12.86
CA PRO A 516 5.03 -1.59 -12.55
C PRO A 516 4.09 -2.79 -12.72
N ASP A 517 2.91 -2.73 -12.11
CA ASP A 517 1.80 -3.60 -12.52
C ASP A 517 1.22 -3.00 -13.80
N TRP A 518 1.29 -3.73 -14.93
CA TRP A 518 0.91 -3.18 -16.23
C TRP A 518 -0.57 -2.81 -16.34
N VAL A 519 -1.45 -3.53 -15.64
CA VAL A 519 -2.88 -3.21 -15.61
C VAL A 519 -3.12 -1.94 -14.79
N LEU A 520 -2.48 -1.85 -13.62
CA LEU A 520 -2.54 -0.64 -12.79
C LEU A 520 -1.97 0.57 -13.52
N ALA A 521 -0.81 0.41 -14.17
CA ALA A 521 -0.16 1.46 -14.94
C ALA A 521 -1.05 1.90 -16.10
N GLY A 522 -1.62 0.97 -16.89
CA GLY A 522 -2.55 1.29 -17.97
C GLY A 522 -3.77 2.10 -17.51
N ALA A 523 -4.40 1.69 -16.40
CA ALA A 523 -5.53 2.42 -15.82
C ALA A 523 -5.13 3.85 -15.37
N ILE A 524 -3.95 4.01 -14.79
CA ILE A 524 -3.41 5.30 -14.38
C ILE A 524 -3.03 6.18 -15.58
N ILE A 525 -2.52 5.59 -16.67
CA ILE A 525 -2.19 6.31 -17.91
C ILE A 525 -3.46 6.92 -18.50
N ILE A 526 -4.50 6.10 -18.69
CA ILE A 526 -5.78 6.54 -19.26
C ILE A 526 -6.39 7.63 -18.38
N GLY A 527 -6.54 7.36 -17.08
CA GLY A 527 -7.14 8.33 -16.16
C GLY A 527 -6.28 9.59 -15.99
N GLY A 528 -4.96 9.45 -15.94
CA GLY A 528 -4.03 10.56 -15.82
C GLY A 528 -4.07 11.48 -17.03
N PHE A 529 -4.08 10.93 -18.25
CA PHE A 529 -4.16 11.70 -19.49
C PHE A 529 -5.49 12.48 -19.60
N VAL A 530 -6.62 11.82 -19.35
CA VAL A 530 -7.94 12.46 -19.29
C VAL A 530 -7.98 13.53 -18.18
N GLY A 531 -7.46 13.20 -17.00
CA GLY A 531 -7.32 14.13 -15.89
C GLY A 531 -6.48 15.36 -16.28
N GLY A 532 -5.40 15.18 -17.04
CA GLY A 532 -4.60 16.30 -17.54
C GLY A 532 -5.36 17.23 -18.48
N MET A 533 -6.15 16.67 -19.38
CA MET A 533 -7.02 17.43 -20.28
C MET A 533 -8.09 18.23 -19.51
N LEU A 534 -8.64 17.66 -18.45
CA LEU A 534 -9.60 18.33 -17.58
C LEU A 534 -8.92 19.38 -16.69
N GLY A 535 -7.74 19.09 -16.14
CA GLY A 535 -6.99 19.98 -15.27
C GLY A 535 -6.52 21.25 -15.96
N SER A 536 -6.05 21.15 -17.21
CA SER A 536 -5.72 22.32 -18.04
C SER A 536 -6.95 23.18 -18.37
N ARG A 537 -8.15 22.60 -18.35
CA ARG A 537 -9.43 23.31 -18.46
C ARG A 537 -9.86 23.98 -17.18
N ALA A 538 -9.83 23.23 -16.09
CA ALA A 538 -10.20 23.69 -14.76
C ALA A 538 -9.30 24.84 -14.28
N GLN A 539 -8.01 24.87 -14.63
CA GLN A 539 -7.09 25.89 -14.13
C GLN A 539 -7.55 27.34 -14.40
N LYS A 540 -8.22 27.61 -15.53
CA LYS A 540 -8.73 28.96 -15.85
C LYS A 540 -9.89 29.40 -14.95
N MET A 541 -10.55 28.47 -14.28
CA MET A 541 -11.69 28.74 -13.41
C MET A 541 -11.26 29.27 -12.03
N PHE A 542 -9.98 29.16 -11.71
CA PHE A 542 -9.41 29.57 -10.42
C PHE A 542 -8.51 30.78 -10.61
N SER A 543 -8.59 31.72 -9.66
CA SER A 543 -7.68 32.86 -9.60
C SER A 543 -6.28 32.44 -9.13
N GLU A 544 -5.28 33.27 -9.43
CA GLU A 544 -3.89 33.13 -8.99
C GLU A 544 -3.80 32.87 -7.47
N MET A 545 -4.62 33.57 -6.69
CA MET A 545 -4.68 33.45 -5.23
C MET A 545 -5.27 32.09 -4.81
N GLN A 546 -6.36 31.66 -5.44
CA GLN A 546 -6.97 30.35 -5.16
C GLN A 546 -5.99 29.21 -5.46
N LEU A 547 -5.27 29.27 -6.58
CA LEU A 547 -4.26 28.27 -6.93
C LEU A 547 -3.12 28.21 -5.90
N LYS A 548 -2.67 29.37 -5.37
CA LYS A 548 -1.66 29.42 -4.30
C LYS A 548 -2.17 28.87 -2.97
N VAL A 549 -3.42 29.17 -2.59
CA VAL A 549 -4.04 28.59 -1.39
C VAL A 549 -4.11 27.08 -1.49
N VAL A 550 -4.59 26.56 -2.63
CA VAL A 550 -4.69 25.11 -2.87
C VAL A 550 -3.31 24.45 -2.84
N LEU A 551 -2.29 25.07 -3.45
CA LEU A 551 -0.91 24.60 -3.36
C LEU A 551 -0.42 24.56 -1.91
N ALA A 552 -0.63 25.63 -1.13
CA ALA A 552 -0.20 25.70 0.26
C ALA A 552 -0.87 24.61 1.12
N ILE A 553 -2.20 24.44 1.00
CA ILE A 553 -2.95 23.37 1.68
C ILE A 553 -2.34 22.01 1.37
N THR A 554 -2.00 21.76 0.10
CA THR A 554 -1.39 20.49 -0.30
C THR A 554 0.02 20.31 0.25
N LEU A 555 0.84 21.37 0.32
CA LEU A 555 2.15 21.29 0.99
C LEU A 555 2.01 20.99 2.49
N PHE A 556 1.07 21.61 3.20
CA PHE A 556 0.79 21.29 4.61
C PHE A 556 0.26 19.86 4.78
N PHE A 557 -0.62 19.40 3.90
CA PHE A 557 -1.08 18.00 3.90
C PHE A 557 0.09 17.02 3.75
N LEU A 558 1.04 17.32 2.84
CA LEU A 558 2.25 16.52 2.66
C LEU A 558 3.15 16.54 3.89
N PHE A 559 3.26 17.67 4.61
CA PHE A 559 4.00 17.73 5.86
C PHE A 559 3.45 16.76 6.92
N PHE A 560 2.13 16.76 7.16
CA PHE A 560 1.50 15.82 8.10
C PHE A 560 1.74 14.37 7.69
N ARG A 561 1.66 14.08 6.38
CA ARG A 561 1.98 12.78 5.80
C ARG A 561 3.44 12.38 6.05
N PHE A 562 4.40 13.30 5.90
CA PHE A 562 5.81 13.02 6.12
C PHE A 562 6.15 12.77 7.59
N PHE A 563 5.63 13.58 8.51
CA PHE A 563 5.94 13.42 9.94
C PHE A 563 5.27 12.21 10.59
N LYS A 564 4.41 11.47 9.88
CA LYS A 564 3.55 10.45 10.51
C LYS A 564 2.89 11.02 11.78
N ILE A 565 2.51 12.31 11.75
CA ILE A 565 1.58 12.86 12.73
C ILE A 565 0.24 12.25 12.32
N GLU A 566 0.01 11.05 12.83
CA GLU A 566 -1.10 10.19 12.45
C GLU A 566 -2.38 10.73 13.09
N ILE A 567 -2.95 11.77 12.47
CA ILE A 567 -4.28 12.31 12.80
C ILE A 567 -5.39 11.56 12.04
N TRP A 568 -5.08 10.52 11.27
CA TRP A 568 -6.08 9.84 10.44
C TRP A 568 -6.09 8.34 10.70
N ILE A 569 -7.04 7.98 11.59
CA ILE A 569 -7.86 6.77 11.83
C ILE A 569 -7.19 5.41 11.58
#